data_AF-A0A7C4QPB9-F1
#
_entry.id   AF-A0A7C4QPB9-F1
#
_cell.length_a   1.000
_cell.length_b   1.000
_cell.length_c   1.000
_cell.angle_alpha   90.00
_cell.angle_beta   90.00
_cell.angle_gamma   90.00
#
_symmetry.space_group_name_H-M   'P 1'
#
loop_
_entity.id
_entity.type
_entity.pdbx_description
1 polymer ?
#
loop_
_entity_poly.entity_id
_entity_poly.type
_entity_poly.pdbx_seq_one_letter_code
_entity_poly.pdbx_strand_id
1 'polypeptide(L)' 'MAERLLAWYAVHGRRLPWRGVRDPYRIWVSEIMLQQTQVETVRPYYRRW' A
#
# COMPACT_ATOMS: atom_id res chain seq x y z
N MET A 1 15.83 11.02 -13.70
CA MET A 1 14.99 9.79 -13.75
C MET A 1 13.99 9.74 -12.58
N ALA A 2 14.46 9.86 -11.33
CA ALA A 2 13.61 9.80 -10.14
C ALA A 2 12.47 10.83 -10.12
N GLU A 3 12.74 12.09 -10.49
CA GLU A 3 11.72 13.17 -10.50
C GLU A 3 10.55 12.86 -11.43
N ARG A 4 10.81 12.31 -12.63
CA ARG A 4 9.77 11.90 -13.58
C ARG A 4 8.90 10.79 -13.02
N LEU A 5 9.50 9.82 -12.33
CA LEU A 5 8.76 8.73 -11.70
C LEU A 5 7.90 9.24 -10.53
N LEU A 6 8.45 10.14 -9.71
CA LEU A 6 7.74 10.76 -8.60
C LEU A 6 6.56 11.60 -9.08
N ALA A 7 6.75 12.42 -10.13
CA ALA A 7 5.69 13.20 -10.74
C ALA A 7 4.57 12.32 -11.31
N TRP A 8 4.92 11.22 -12.00
CA TRP A 8 3.94 10.27 -12.49
C TRP A 8 3.17 9.59 -11.35
N TYR A 9 3.87 9.15 -10.30
CA TYR A 9 3.27 8.50 -9.14
C TYR A 9 2.36 9.43 -8.34
N ALA A 10 2.68 10.72 -8.26
CA ALA A 10 1.83 11.72 -7.61
C ALA A 10 0.44 11.81 -8.27
N VAL A 11 0.36 11.63 -9.59
CA VAL A 11 -0.90 11.70 -10.36
C VAL A 11 -1.59 10.32 -10.47
N HIS A 12 -0.83 9.25 -10.70
CA HIS A 12 -1.36 7.92 -11.05
C HIS A 12 -1.26 6.89 -9.91
N GLY A 13 -0.74 7.27 -8.75
CA GLY A 13 -0.55 6.40 -7.61
C GLY A 13 -1.88 5.80 -7.11
N ARG A 14 -1.93 4.47 -7.01
CA ARG A 14 -3.10 3.77 -6.46
C ARG A 14 -3.36 4.13 -5.00
N ARG A 15 -4.60 4.44 -4.64
CA ARG A 15 -5.02 4.59 -3.23
C ARG A 15 -5.25 3.22 -2.59
N LEU A 16 -4.39 2.87 -1.63
CA LEU A 16 -4.50 1.64 -0.84
C LEU A 16 -4.76 1.98 0.63
N PRO A 17 -5.52 1.15 1.38
CA PRO A 17 -5.88 1.44 2.76
C PRO A 17 -4.69 1.67 3.71
N TRP A 18 -3.58 0.97 3.45
CA TRP A 18 -2.34 1.06 4.22
C TRP A 18 -1.40 2.19 3.77
N ARG A 19 -1.66 2.85 2.62
CA ARG A 19 -0.87 4.02 2.20
C ARG A 19 -1.28 5.26 2.96
N GLY A 20 -0.30 6.06 3.38
CA GLY A 20 -0.53 7.30 4.16
C GLY A 20 -0.61 7.06 5.67
N VAL A 21 -0.55 5.81 6.13
CA VAL A 21 -0.41 5.45 7.53
C VAL A 21 1.04 5.65 7.97
N ARG A 22 1.26 6.19 9.18
CA ARG A 22 2.60 6.39 9.77
C ARG A 22 2.94 5.39 10.87
N ASP A 23 1.98 4.57 11.26
CA ASP A 23 2.16 3.52 12.27
C ASP A 23 3.01 2.37 11.67
N PRO A 24 4.21 2.10 12.21
CA PRO A 24 5.10 1.07 11.67
C PRO A 24 4.51 -0.34 11.78
N TYR A 25 3.67 -0.61 12.77
CA TYR A 25 3.03 -1.91 12.93
C TYR A 25 1.99 -2.14 11.83
N ARG A 26 1.18 -1.13 11.53
CA ARG A 26 0.19 -1.18 10.44
C ARG A 26 0.84 -1.30 9.06
N ILE A 27 1.99 -0.66 8.86
CA ILE A 27 2.79 -0.80 7.64
C ILE A 27 3.31 -2.23 7.55
N TRP A 28 3.96 -2.74 8.60
CA TRP A 28 4.49 -4.10 8.63
C TRP A 28 3.43 -5.17 8.37
N VAL A 29 2.26 -5.07 8.99
CA VAL A 29 1.14 -5.99 8.75
C VAL A 29 0.70 -5.96 7.29
N SER A 30 0.64 -4.78 6.66
CA SER A 30 0.30 -4.68 5.23
C SER A 30 1.34 -5.36 4.34
N GLU A 31 2.63 -5.24 4.67
CA GLU A 31 3.72 -5.90 3.94
C GLU A 31 3.64 -7.42 4.05
N ILE A 32 3.43 -7.95 5.27
CA ILE A 32 3.27 -9.39 5.50
C ILE A 32 2.06 -9.94 4.76
N MET A 33 0.91 -9.24 4.83
CA MET A 33 -0.30 -9.68 4.13
C MET A 33 -0.07 -9.75 2.62
N LEU A 34 0.72 -8.85 2.03
CA LEU A 34 0.99 -8.78 0.59
C LEU A 34 2.03 -9.79 0.08
N GLN A 35 2.68 -10.54 0.97
CA GLN A 35 3.60 -11.60 0.56
C GLN A 35 2.81 -12.72 -0.10
N GLN A 36 3.16 -13.06 -1.34
CA GLN A 36 2.54 -14.15 -2.12
C GLN A 36 1.00 -14.03 -2.29
N THR A 37 0.41 -12.86 -2.02
CA THR A 37 -1.02 -12.60 -2.22
C THR A 37 -1.24 -11.33 -3.06
N GLN A 38 -2.40 -11.23 -3.69
CA GLN A 38 -2.76 -10.06 -4.49
C GLN A 38 -3.39 -8.95 -3.63
N VAL A 39 -3.14 -7.69 -4.01
CA VAL A 39 -3.68 -6.49 -3.34
C VAL A 39 -5.19 -6.55 -3.15
N GLU A 40 -5.93 -6.99 -4.16
CA GLU A 40 -7.40 -7.05 -4.09
C GLU A 40 -7.89 -8.12 -3.11
N THR A 41 -7.15 -9.22 -2.96
CA THR A 41 -7.42 -10.23 -1.94
C THR A 41 -7.18 -9.67 -0.54
N VAL A 42 -6.10 -8.92 -0.32
CA VAL A 42 -5.73 -8.37 1.00
C VAL A 42 -6.63 -7.22 1.45
N ARG A 43 -7.12 -6.40 0.51
CA ARG A 43 -7.92 -5.18 0.79
C ARG A 43 -9.05 -5.39 1.82
N PRO A 44 -9.92 -6.42 1.72
CA PRO A 44 -10.95 -6.66 2.73
C PRO A 44 -10.41 -7.21 4.06
N TYR A 45 -9.30 -7.95 4.08
CA TYR A 45 -8.72 -8.47 5.33
C TYR A 45 -8.06 -7.35 6.13
N TYR A 46 -7.31 -6.47 5.48
CA TYR A 46 -6.68 -5.33 6.13
C TYR A 46 -7.70 -4.36 6.74
N ARG A 47 -8.90 -4.22 6.17
CA ARG A 47 -9.98 -3.38 6.73
C ARG A 47 -10.70 -4.00 7.93
N ARG A 48 -10.64 -5.32 8.10
CA ARG A 48 -11.26 -6.06 9.21
C ARG A 48 -10.33 -6.23 10.40
N TRP A 49 -9.04 -6.10 10.15
CA TRP A 49 -7.99 -6.07 11.15
C TRP A 49 -7.95 -4.70 11.84
#